data_AF-A0A376K1H1-F1
#
_entry.id   AF-A0A376K1H1-F1
#
_cell.length_a   1.000
_cell.length_b   1.000
_cell.length_c   1.000
_cell.angle_alpha   90.00
_cell.angle_beta   90.00
_cell.angle_gamma   90.00
#
_symmetry.space_group_name_H-M   'P 1'
#
loop_
_entity.id
_entity.type
_entity.pdbx_description
1 polymer ?
#
loop_
_entity_poly.entity_id
_entity_poly.type
_entity_poly.pdbx_seq_one_letter_code
_entity_poly.pdbx_strand_id
1 'polypeptide(L)'
;MTMFQYYKRSRHFVFSAFIAFVFVLLCQNTAFARASSNGDLPTKADLQAQLDSLNKQKDLSAQDKLVQQDLTDTLATLDKIDRVKEETVQLRQKVAEAPEKMRQATAALTALSDVDNDEETRKILSTLSLRQLETRVAQALDDLQNAQNDLASYNSQLVSLQTQPERVQNAMYNASQQLQQIRSRLDGTDVGETALRPSQKVLMQAQQALLNAEIDQQRKSLEGNTVLQDTLQKQRDYVTANSARLEHQLQLLQEAVNSKRLTLTEKTAQEAVSPDEAARIQANPLVKQELEINQQLSQRLITATENGNQLMQQNIKVKKLAGAGAAIGTQY
;
A
#
# COMPACT_ATOMS: atom_id res chain seq x y z
N MET A 1 -56.52 -9.27 78.61
CA MET A 1 -56.61 -9.13 77.13
C MET A 1 -55.27 -8.62 76.57
N THR A 2 -54.15 -9.33 76.78
CA THR A 2 -52.80 -8.83 76.39
C THR A 2 -51.81 -9.91 75.93
N MET A 3 -52.18 -11.20 75.95
CA MET A 3 -51.29 -12.30 75.53
C MET A 3 -51.42 -12.68 74.04
N PHE A 4 -52.54 -12.34 73.38
CA PHE A 4 -52.80 -12.77 71.99
C PHE A 4 -52.13 -11.88 70.92
N GLN A 5 -51.65 -10.69 71.27
CA GLN A 5 -51.00 -9.78 70.32
C GLN A 5 -49.51 -10.04 70.12
N TYR A 6 -48.80 -10.60 71.11
CA TYR A 6 -47.37 -10.91 70.99
C TYR A 6 -47.10 -12.10 70.07
N TYR A 7 -47.98 -13.12 70.09
CA TYR A 7 -47.80 -14.32 69.28
C TYR A 7 -47.95 -14.05 67.77
N LYS A 8 -48.86 -13.13 67.40
CA LYS A 8 -49.10 -12.75 66.00
C LYS A 8 -47.92 -11.95 65.44
N ARG A 9 -47.34 -11.02 66.22
CA ARG A 9 -46.20 -10.17 65.81
C ARG A 9 -44.89 -10.96 65.68
N SER A 10 -44.67 -11.95 66.54
CA SER A 10 -43.49 -12.84 66.46
C SER A 10 -43.53 -13.75 65.21
N ARG A 11 -44.71 -14.29 64.86
CA ARG A 11 -44.89 -15.13 63.66
C ARG A 11 -44.59 -14.38 62.36
N HIS A 12 -44.95 -13.10 62.29
CA HIS A 12 -44.65 -12.27 61.11
C HIS A 12 -43.16 -11.93 60.98
N PHE A 13 -42.45 -11.75 62.09
CA PHE A 13 -41.00 -11.49 62.07
C PHE A 13 -40.19 -12.70 61.63
N VAL A 14 -40.53 -13.90 62.12
CA VAL A 14 -39.87 -15.15 61.72
C VAL A 14 -40.16 -15.49 60.25
N PHE A 15 -41.38 -15.22 59.76
CA PHE A 15 -41.73 -15.44 58.35
C PHE A 15 -41.04 -14.43 57.42
N SER A 16 -40.93 -13.16 57.82
CA SER A 16 -40.16 -12.15 57.06
C SER A 16 -38.66 -12.45 57.04
N ALA A 17 -38.09 -12.93 58.14
CA ALA A 17 -36.68 -13.32 58.19
C ALA A 17 -36.39 -14.55 57.31
N PHE A 18 -37.32 -15.51 57.25
CA PHE A 18 -37.20 -16.68 56.37
C PHE A 18 -37.32 -16.32 54.89
N ILE A 19 -38.23 -15.42 54.52
CA ILE A 19 -38.35 -14.92 53.13
C ILE A 19 -37.11 -14.12 52.71
N ALA A 20 -36.58 -13.27 53.61
CA ALA A 20 -35.34 -12.54 53.34
C ALA A 20 -34.13 -13.47 53.17
N PHE A 21 -34.06 -14.55 53.96
CA PHE A 21 -32.98 -15.54 53.86
C PHE A 21 -33.07 -16.37 52.55
N VAL A 22 -34.28 -16.72 52.10
CA VAL A 22 -34.50 -17.37 50.80
C VAL A 22 -34.18 -16.44 49.62
N PHE A 23 -34.46 -15.13 49.74
CA PHE A 23 -34.09 -14.14 48.72
C PHE A 23 -32.58 -13.94 48.61
N VAL A 24 -31.85 -13.96 49.73
CA VAL A 24 -30.37 -13.83 49.73
C VAL A 24 -29.70 -15.10 49.20
N LEU A 25 -30.26 -16.29 49.44
CA LEU A 25 -29.76 -17.56 48.88
C LEU A 25 -30.02 -17.71 47.37
N LEU A 26 -31.10 -17.10 46.84
CA LEU A 26 -31.38 -17.07 45.39
C LEU A 26 -30.52 -16.05 44.62
N CYS A 27 -29.89 -15.08 45.30
CA CYS A 27 -29.01 -14.09 44.66
C CYS A 27 -27.54 -14.54 44.51
N GLN A 28 -27.10 -15.60 45.19
CA GLN A 28 -25.67 -15.98 45.20
C GLN A 28 -25.21 -16.87 44.02
N ASN A 29 -26.11 -17.22 43.08
CA ASN A 29 -25.76 -17.98 41.87
C ASN A 29 -25.82 -17.17 40.56
N THR A 30 -25.75 -15.84 40.62
CA THR A 30 -25.80 -14.98 39.42
C THR A 30 -24.44 -14.60 38.84
N ALA A 31 -23.37 -15.32 39.16
CA ALA A 31 -22.03 -15.05 38.61
C ALA A 31 -21.81 -15.57 37.17
N PHE A 32 -22.71 -16.39 36.61
CA PHE A 32 -22.60 -16.85 35.21
C PHE A 32 -23.97 -16.92 34.54
N ALA A 33 -24.57 -15.76 34.29
CA ALA A 33 -25.65 -15.63 33.31
C ALA A 33 -25.77 -14.18 32.85
N ARG A 34 -24.73 -13.64 32.20
CA ARG A 34 -24.97 -12.66 31.14
C ARG A 34 -25.34 -13.45 29.89
N ALA A 35 -26.63 -13.72 29.76
CA ALA A 35 -27.21 -13.91 28.45
C ALA A 35 -26.97 -12.59 27.69
N SER A 36 -26.07 -12.58 26.73
CA SER A 36 -26.03 -11.54 25.70
C SER A 36 -27.35 -11.59 24.95
N SER A 37 -28.29 -10.74 25.36
CA SER A 37 -29.44 -10.39 24.56
C SER A 37 -28.99 -9.44 23.46
N ASN A 38 -29.15 -9.86 22.21
CA ASN A 38 -29.06 -9.09 20.95
C ASN A 38 -27.67 -8.65 20.46
N GLY A 39 -27.17 -9.35 19.43
CA GLY A 39 -26.49 -8.75 18.28
C GLY A 39 -25.00 -8.40 18.38
N ASP A 40 -24.49 -8.04 19.56
CA ASP A 40 -23.10 -7.60 19.69
C ASP A 40 -22.15 -8.76 19.99
N LEU A 41 -21.06 -8.83 19.20
CA LEU A 41 -19.96 -9.75 19.43
C LEU A 41 -19.34 -9.50 20.81
N PRO A 42 -18.92 -10.55 21.54
CA PRO A 42 -18.21 -10.38 22.80
C PRO A 42 -16.91 -9.60 22.59
N THR A 43 -16.53 -8.81 23.59
CA THR A 43 -15.31 -7.99 23.49
C THR A 43 -14.07 -8.85 23.63
N LYS A 44 -12.95 -8.42 23.01
CA LYS A 44 -11.65 -9.09 23.16
C LYS A 44 -11.23 -9.21 24.63
N ALA A 45 -11.50 -8.18 25.43
CA ALA A 45 -11.19 -8.18 26.86
C ALA A 45 -11.97 -9.27 27.62
N ASP A 46 -13.26 -9.44 27.31
CA ASP A 46 -14.09 -10.46 27.96
C ASP A 46 -13.67 -11.88 27.58
N LEU A 47 -13.29 -12.10 26.32
CA LEU A 47 -12.81 -13.40 25.86
C LEU A 47 -11.40 -13.72 26.40
N GLN A 48 -10.52 -12.72 26.48
CA GLN A 48 -9.20 -12.89 27.08
C GLN A 48 -9.32 -13.23 28.57
N ALA A 49 -10.20 -12.56 29.31
CA ALA A 49 -10.43 -12.87 30.73
C ALA A 49 -10.94 -14.31 30.93
N GLN A 50 -11.81 -14.79 30.04
CA GLN A 50 -12.27 -16.18 30.05
C GLN A 50 -11.14 -17.17 29.75
N LEU A 51 -10.31 -16.87 28.76
CA LEU A 51 -9.15 -17.68 28.40
C LEU A 51 -8.14 -17.75 29.55
N ASP A 52 -7.86 -16.62 30.20
CA ASP A 52 -6.96 -16.54 31.35
C ASP A 52 -7.50 -17.31 32.56
N SER A 53 -8.83 -17.31 32.75
CA SER A 53 -9.48 -18.11 33.80
C SER A 53 -9.34 -19.61 33.53
N LEU A 54 -9.55 -20.05 32.29
CA LEU A 54 -9.35 -21.43 31.86
C LEU A 54 -7.89 -21.87 32.01
N ASN A 55 -6.94 -21.00 31.63
CA ASN A 55 -5.50 -21.27 31.74
C ASN A 55 -5.01 -21.41 33.19
N LYS A 56 -5.73 -20.85 34.18
CA LYS A 56 -5.39 -20.96 35.61
C LYS A 56 -5.84 -22.28 36.23
N GLN A 57 -6.69 -23.07 35.57
CA GLN A 57 -7.10 -24.37 36.07
C GLN A 57 -5.96 -25.40 35.92
N LYS A 58 -5.67 -26.16 36.98
CA LYS A 58 -4.57 -27.14 36.99
C LYS A 58 -4.81 -28.35 36.09
N ASP A 59 -6.07 -28.75 35.93
CA ASP A 59 -6.46 -29.91 35.12
C ASP A 59 -7.60 -29.52 34.17
N LEU A 60 -7.27 -29.23 32.90
CA LEU A 60 -8.28 -28.98 31.87
C LEU A 60 -8.85 -30.30 31.34
N SER A 61 -10.18 -30.43 31.33
CA SER A 61 -10.84 -31.54 30.65
C SER A 61 -10.67 -31.46 29.13
N ALA A 62 -10.99 -32.55 28.41
CA ALA A 62 -11.00 -32.54 26.94
C ALA A 62 -11.94 -31.46 26.37
N GLN A 63 -13.06 -31.19 27.05
CA GLN A 63 -14.00 -30.15 26.68
C GLN A 63 -13.42 -28.75 26.93
N ASP A 64 -12.73 -28.54 28.05
CA ASP A 64 -12.13 -27.23 28.37
C ASP A 64 -11.03 -26.86 27.37
N LYS A 65 -10.26 -27.85 26.88
CA LYS A 65 -9.28 -27.64 25.80
C LYS A 65 -9.94 -27.20 24.49
N LEU A 66 -11.10 -27.76 24.16
CA LEU A 66 -11.87 -27.34 22.98
C LEU A 66 -12.41 -25.92 23.15
N VAL A 67 -12.90 -25.55 24.34
CA VAL A 67 -13.33 -24.18 24.64
C VAL A 67 -12.16 -23.20 24.57
N GLN A 68 -10.99 -23.58 25.11
CA GLN A 68 -9.77 -22.79 25.05
C GLN A 68 -9.35 -22.51 23.59
N GLN A 69 -9.42 -23.53 22.72
CA GLN A 69 -9.18 -23.37 21.29
C GLN A 69 -10.20 -22.44 20.64
N ASP A 70 -11.50 -22.68 20.85
CA ASP A 70 -12.58 -21.86 20.26
C ASP A 70 -12.41 -20.37 20.65
N LEU A 71 -12.07 -20.09 21.91
CA LEU A 71 -11.81 -18.73 22.41
C LEU A 71 -10.57 -18.09 21.77
N THR A 72 -9.49 -18.86 21.63
CA THR A 72 -8.26 -18.41 20.98
C THR A 72 -8.50 -18.06 19.51
N ASP A 73 -9.21 -18.92 18.79
CA ASP A 73 -9.58 -18.71 17.38
C ASP A 73 -10.54 -17.53 17.21
N THR A 74 -11.44 -17.33 18.19
CA THR A 74 -12.35 -16.17 18.20
C THR A 74 -11.57 -14.88 18.36
N LEU A 75 -10.63 -14.79 19.31
CA LEU A 75 -9.78 -13.62 19.50
C LEU A 75 -8.99 -13.29 18.22
N ALA A 76 -8.37 -14.28 17.59
CA ALA A 76 -7.65 -14.10 16.34
C ALA A 76 -8.56 -13.61 15.20
N THR A 77 -9.82 -14.05 15.18
CA THR A 77 -10.82 -13.60 14.20
C THR A 77 -11.24 -12.15 14.46
N LEU A 78 -11.42 -11.76 15.72
CA LEU A 78 -11.68 -10.36 16.10
C LEU A 78 -10.51 -9.44 15.74
N ASP A 79 -9.26 -9.92 15.84
CA ASP A 79 -8.09 -9.18 15.33
C ASP A 79 -8.12 -8.97 13.82
N LYS A 80 -8.51 -9.99 13.05
CA LYS A 80 -8.67 -9.87 11.60
C LYS A 80 -9.77 -8.87 11.23
N ILE A 81 -10.90 -8.88 11.95
CA ILE A 81 -11.99 -7.91 11.74
C ILE A 81 -11.48 -6.47 11.88
N ASP A 82 -10.71 -6.18 12.92
CA ASP A 82 -10.19 -4.84 13.14
C ASP A 82 -9.21 -4.41 12.04
N ARG A 83 -8.34 -5.32 11.59
CA ARG A 83 -7.43 -5.05 10.46
C ARG A 83 -8.19 -4.76 9.16
N VAL A 84 -9.18 -5.58 8.82
CA VAL A 84 -10.00 -5.35 7.61
C VAL A 84 -10.73 -4.02 7.68
N LYS A 85 -11.23 -3.62 8.85
CA LYS A 85 -11.84 -2.29 9.06
C LYS A 85 -10.83 -1.17 8.87
N GLU A 86 -9.62 -1.30 9.41
CA GLU A 86 -8.56 -0.30 9.23
C GLU A 86 -8.15 -0.16 7.76
N GLU A 87 -7.91 -1.28 7.07
CA GLU A 87 -7.62 -1.30 5.64
C GLU A 87 -8.76 -0.67 4.82
N THR A 88 -10.01 -0.90 5.22
CA THR A 88 -11.18 -0.27 4.57
C THR A 88 -11.17 1.25 4.75
N VAL A 89 -10.79 1.75 5.92
CA VAL A 89 -10.64 3.20 6.16
C VAL A 89 -9.52 3.78 5.29
N GLN A 90 -8.37 3.12 5.23
CA GLN A 90 -7.24 3.55 4.38
C GLN A 90 -7.62 3.55 2.90
N LEU A 91 -8.35 2.53 2.44
CA LEU A 91 -8.85 2.46 1.07
C LEU A 91 -9.78 3.64 0.77
N ARG A 92 -10.74 3.92 1.65
CA ARG A 92 -11.65 5.07 1.49
C ARG A 92 -10.90 6.39 1.44
N GLN A 93 -9.87 6.56 2.26
CA GLN A 93 -9.01 7.74 2.22
C GLN A 93 -8.27 7.85 0.89
N LYS A 94 -7.66 6.77 0.39
CA LYS A 94 -6.98 6.76 -0.92
C LYS A 94 -7.93 7.14 -2.05
N VAL A 95 -9.15 6.61 -2.04
CA VAL A 95 -10.20 6.95 -3.03
C VAL A 95 -10.62 8.41 -2.92
N ALA A 96 -10.74 8.96 -1.71
CA ALA A 96 -11.09 10.36 -1.50
C ALA A 96 -9.98 11.33 -1.95
N GLU A 97 -8.70 10.95 -1.82
CA GLU A 97 -7.56 11.73 -2.28
C GLU A 97 -7.31 11.63 -3.80
N ALA A 98 -7.83 10.59 -4.44
CA ALA A 98 -7.54 10.29 -5.85
C ALA A 98 -7.94 11.43 -6.82
N PRO A 99 -9.10 12.08 -6.71
CA PRO A 99 -9.46 13.21 -7.57
C PRO A 99 -8.47 14.37 -7.51
N GLU A 100 -7.95 14.69 -6.32
CA GLU A 100 -6.99 15.77 -6.16
C GLU A 100 -5.62 15.40 -6.76
N LYS A 101 -5.17 14.15 -6.57
CA LYS A 101 -3.96 13.64 -7.24
C LYS A 101 -4.11 13.62 -8.76
N MET A 102 -5.29 13.30 -9.27
CA MET A 102 -5.60 13.35 -10.70
C MET A 102 -5.53 14.80 -11.23
N ARG A 103 -6.06 15.76 -10.48
CA ARG A 103 -6.00 17.19 -10.83
C ARG A 103 -4.55 17.68 -10.85
N GLN A 104 -3.74 17.30 -9.87
CA GLN A 104 -2.32 17.63 -9.81
C GLN A 104 -1.56 17.05 -11.00
N ALA A 105 -1.74 15.76 -11.30
CA ALA A 105 -1.12 15.12 -12.46
C ALA A 105 -1.54 15.78 -13.78
N THR A 106 -2.82 16.15 -13.91
CA THR A 106 -3.33 16.84 -15.10
C THR A 106 -2.71 18.23 -15.25
N ALA A 107 -2.67 19.03 -14.18
CA ALA A 107 -2.08 20.36 -14.20
C ALA A 107 -0.58 20.31 -14.51
N ALA A 108 0.14 19.35 -13.91
CA ALA A 108 1.56 19.14 -14.18
C ALA A 108 1.80 18.71 -15.63
N LEU A 109 0.97 17.83 -16.19
CA LEU A 109 1.04 17.43 -17.60
C LEU A 109 0.77 18.61 -18.55
N THR A 110 -0.20 19.47 -18.23
CA THR A 110 -0.45 20.69 -19.00
C THR A 110 0.74 21.65 -18.93
N ALA A 111 1.36 21.81 -17.75
CA ALA A 111 2.55 22.65 -17.59
C ALA A 111 3.76 22.12 -18.37
N LEU A 112 3.87 20.79 -18.57
CA LEU A 112 4.91 20.19 -19.42
C LEU A 112 4.71 20.43 -20.92
N SER A 113 3.49 20.80 -21.33
CA SER A 113 3.15 20.99 -22.75
C SER A 113 3.51 22.38 -23.27
N ASP A 114 3.96 23.29 -22.39
CA ASP A 114 4.47 24.59 -22.79
C ASP A 114 5.82 24.39 -23.48
N VAL A 115 5.93 24.84 -24.73
CA VAL A 115 7.01 24.45 -25.65
C VAL A 115 8.35 24.96 -25.13
N ASP A 116 9.23 24.03 -24.73
CA ASP A 116 10.62 24.35 -24.44
C ASP A 116 11.26 24.95 -25.70
N ASN A 117 11.68 26.21 -25.63
CA ASN A 117 12.52 26.80 -26.66
C ASN A 117 13.95 26.30 -26.42
N ASP A 118 14.31 25.20 -27.09
CA ASP A 118 15.65 24.59 -27.03
C ASP A 118 16.76 25.62 -27.20
N GLU A 119 16.57 26.64 -28.04
CA GLU A 119 17.57 27.68 -28.28
C GLU A 119 17.78 28.57 -27.05
N GLU A 120 16.70 29.00 -26.40
CA GLU A 120 16.78 29.76 -25.16
C GLU A 120 17.38 28.90 -24.03
N THR A 121 16.99 27.62 -23.97
CA THR A 121 17.57 26.66 -23.02
C THR A 121 19.07 26.50 -23.23
N ARG A 122 19.54 26.25 -24.47
CA ARG A 122 20.97 26.17 -24.80
C ARG A 122 21.72 27.44 -24.41
N LYS A 123 21.14 28.61 -24.70
CA LYS A 123 21.71 29.90 -24.32
C LYS A 123 21.89 30.01 -22.80
N ILE A 124 20.86 29.69 -22.02
CA ILE A 124 20.95 29.67 -20.55
C ILE A 124 22.03 28.69 -20.10
N LEU A 125 22.05 27.46 -20.62
CA LEU A 125 23.03 26.44 -20.23
C LEU A 125 24.47 26.86 -20.54
N SER A 126 24.72 27.55 -21.66
CA SER A 126 26.06 28.02 -22.04
C SER A 126 26.67 29.02 -21.04
N THR A 127 25.83 29.79 -20.33
CA THR A 127 26.27 30.77 -19.32
C THR A 127 26.73 30.11 -18.02
N LEU A 128 26.36 28.85 -17.77
CA LEU A 128 26.68 28.15 -16.55
C LEU A 128 28.15 27.68 -16.53
N SER A 129 28.67 27.49 -15.32
CA SER A 129 29.97 26.85 -15.10
C SER A 129 29.88 25.33 -15.32
N LEU A 130 31.02 24.70 -15.63
CA LEU A 130 31.10 23.25 -15.80
C LEU A 130 30.55 22.50 -14.57
N ARG A 131 30.91 22.95 -13.36
CA ARG A 131 30.43 22.35 -12.11
C ARG A 131 28.91 22.45 -11.95
N GLN A 132 28.32 23.59 -12.32
CA GLN A 132 26.85 23.77 -12.29
C GLN A 132 26.16 22.87 -13.30
N LEU A 133 26.74 22.72 -14.50
CA LEU A 133 26.21 21.81 -15.53
C LEU A 133 26.28 20.34 -15.07
N GLU A 134 27.41 19.90 -14.52
CA GLU A 134 27.57 18.55 -13.97
C GLU A 134 26.60 18.26 -12.82
N THR A 135 26.35 19.24 -11.95
CA THR A 135 25.35 19.12 -10.88
C THR A 135 23.94 18.95 -11.46
N ARG A 136 23.59 19.73 -12.49
CA ARG A 136 22.28 19.60 -13.16
C ARG A 136 22.13 18.27 -13.90
N VAL A 137 23.20 17.74 -14.50
CA VAL A 137 23.20 16.39 -15.08
C VAL A 137 22.91 15.34 -14.01
N ALA A 138 23.61 15.39 -12.88
CA ALA A 138 23.39 14.44 -11.79
C ALA A 138 21.95 14.49 -11.27
N GLN A 139 21.39 15.70 -11.11
CA GLN A 139 20.02 15.88 -10.64
C GLN A 139 18.98 15.38 -11.66
N ALA A 140 19.16 15.69 -12.95
CA ALA A 140 18.25 15.20 -13.98
C ALA A 140 18.29 13.67 -14.13
N LEU A 141 19.44 13.03 -13.87
CA LEU A 141 19.54 11.56 -13.80
C LEU A 141 18.78 10.97 -12.60
N ASP A 142 18.88 11.59 -11.42
CA ASP A 142 18.14 11.17 -10.23
C ASP A 142 16.62 11.32 -10.43
N ASP A 143 16.19 12.47 -10.97
CA ASP A 143 14.79 12.73 -11.31
C ASP A 143 14.25 11.72 -12.33
N LEU A 144 15.05 11.36 -13.34
CA LEU A 144 14.69 10.37 -14.35
C LEU A 144 14.57 8.96 -13.74
N GLN A 145 15.46 8.58 -12.83
CA GLN A 145 15.39 7.30 -12.13
C GLN A 145 14.13 7.23 -11.25
N ASN A 146 13.81 8.31 -10.53
CA ASN A 146 12.59 8.40 -9.73
C ASN A 146 11.34 8.28 -10.60
N ALA A 147 11.29 8.99 -11.73
CA ALA A 147 10.19 8.89 -12.69
C ALA A 147 10.02 7.45 -13.24
N GLN A 148 11.12 6.73 -13.51
CA GLN A 148 11.05 5.34 -13.96
C GLN A 148 10.50 4.38 -12.87
N ASN A 149 10.86 4.60 -11.61
CA ASN A 149 10.34 3.83 -10.48
C ASN A 149 8.84 4.08 -10.30
N ASP A 150 8.41 5.33 -10.38
CA ASP A 150 6.99 5.71 -10.31
C ASP A 150 6.20 5.07 -11.46
N LEU A 151 6.74 5.09 -12.68
CA LEU A 151 6.10 4.47 -13.84
C LEU A 151 5.90 2.96 -13.65
N ALA A 152 6.91 2.26 -13.11
CA ALA A 152 6.80 0.83 -12.80
C ALA A 152 5.74 0.56 -11.71
N SER A 153 5.71 1.39 -10.66
CA SER A 153 4.74 1.30 -9.58
C SER A 153 3.31 1.52 -10.08
N TYR A 154 3.06 2.58 -10.86
CA TYR A 154 1.74 2.87 -11.41
C TYR A 154 1.26 1.80 -12.37
N ASN A 155 2.14 1.26 -13.22
CA ASN A 155 1.78 0.16 -14.12
C ASN A 155 1.39 -1.11 -13.34
N SER A 156 2.14 -1.47 -12.29
CA SER A 156 1.79 -2.62 -11.45
C SER A 156 0.44 -2.43 -10.75
N GLN A 157 0.19 -1.24 -10.21
CA GLN A 157 -1.08 -0.90 -9.58
C GLN A 157 -2.24 -0.92 -10.58
N LEU A 158 -2.07 -0.36 -11.79
CA LEU A 158 -3.08 -0.39 -12.85
C LEU A 158 -3.47 -1.82 -13.25
N VAL A 159 -2.49 -2.72 -13.43
CA VAL A 159 -2.77 -4.14 -13.73
C VAL A 159 -3.56 -4.81 -12.59
N SER A 160 -3.20 -4.51 -11.35
CA SER A 160 -3.96 -4.99 -10.18
C SER A 160 -5.40 -4.48 -10.19
N LEU A 161 -5.62 -3.19 -10.47
CA LEU A 161 -6.95 -2.59 -10.54
C LEU A 161 -7.79 -3.12 -11.71
N GLN A 162 -7.16 -3.40 -12.86
CA GLN A 162 -7.83 -3.96 -14.04
C GLN A 162 -8.41 -5.35 -13.78
N THR A 163 -7.68 -6.19 -13.05
CA THR A 163 -8.11 -7.55 -12.68
C THR A 163 -8.92 -7.57 -11.38
N GLN A 164 -9.07 -6.42 -10.70
CA GLN A 164 -9.77 -6.34 -9.43
C GLN A 164 -11.25 -6.72 -9.49
N PRO A 165 -12.05 -6.32 -10.51
CA PRO A 165 -13.46 -6.68 -10.59
C PRO A 165 -13.71 -8.19 -10.53
N GLU A 166 -12.92 -8.97 -11.29
CA GLU A 166 -13.02 -10.42 -11.33
C GLU A 166 -12.60 -11.04 -9.99
N ARG A 167 -11.49 -10.57 -9.40
CA ARG A 167 -11.04 -11.03 -8.07
C ARG A 167 -12.08 -10.77 -6.99
N VAL A 168 -12.69 -9.58 -7.01
CA VAL A 168 -13.77 -9.21 -6.09
C VAL A 168 -14.99 -10.10 -6.30
N GLN A 169 -15.40 -10.32 -7.55
CA GLN A 169 -16.56 -11.17 -7.86
C GLN A 169 -16.38 -12.59 -7.30
N ASN A 170 -15.20 -13.19 -7.52
CA ASN A 170 -14.86 -14.50 -6.99
C ASN A 170 -14.82 -14.51 -5.45
N ALA A 171 -14.19 -13.49 -4.84
CA ALA A 171 -14.14 -13.37 -3.38
C ALA A 171 -15.54 -13.21 -2.76
N MET A 172 -16.39 -12.37 -3.34
CA MET A 172 -17.77 -12.16 -2.88
C MET A 172 -18.62 -13.42 -3.04
N TYR A 173 -18.45 -14.17 -4.14
CA TYR A 173 -19.13 -15.45 -4.34
C TYR A 173 -18.74 -16.45 -3.24
N ASN A 174 -17.44 -16.62 -2.99
CA ASN A 174 -16.93 -17.52 -1.95
C ASN A 174 -17.39 -17.10 -0.54
N ALA A 175 -17.32 -15.81 -0.22
CA ALA A 175 -17.79 -15.28 1.06
C ALA A 175 -19.29 -15.50 1.26
N SER A 176 -20.10 -15.35 0.20
CA SER A 176 -21.54 -15.62 0.24
C SER A 176 -21.84 -17.09 0.54
N GLN A 177 -21.14 -18.02 -0.10
CA GLN A 177 -21.27 -19.47 0.16
C GLN A 177 -20.91 -19.81 1.61
N GLN A 178 -19.80 -19.27 2.12
CA GLN A 178 -19.38 -19.48 3.50
C GLN A 178 -20.37 -18.88 4.51
N LEU A 179 -20.91 -17.69 4.23
CA LEU A 179 -21.96 -17.08 5.06
C LEU A 179 -23.22 -17.93 5.12
N GLN A 180 -23.64 -18.56 4.02
CA GLN A 180 -24.76 -19.49 4.01
C GLN A 180 -24.49 -20.72 4.87
N GLN A 181 -23.31 -21.34 4.73
CA GLN A 181 -22.91 -22.48 5.56
C GLN A 181 -22.86 -22.14 7.05
N ILE A 182 -22.29 -20.98 7.41
CA ILE A 182 -22.25 -20.51 8.79
C ILE A 182 -23.66 -20.29 9.33
N ARG A 183 -24.57 -19.72 8.54
CA ARG A 183 -25.98 -19.53 8.93
C ARG A 183 -26.69 -20.87 9.14
N SER A 184 -26.61 -21.81 8.20
CA SER A 184 -27.24 -23.13 8.33
C SER A 184 -26.77 -23.88 9.58
N ARG A 185 -25.47 -23.80 9.89
CA ARG A 185 -24.91 -24.40 11.11
C ARG A 185 -25.32 -23.68 12.38
N LEU A 186 -25.35 -22.34 12.38
CA LEU A 186 -25.82 -21.56 13.54
C LEU A 186 -27.30 -21.80 13.83
N ASP A 187 -28.12 -21.93 12.79
CA ASP A 187 -29.56 -22.20 12.88
C ASP A 187 -29.86 -23.67 13.24
N GLY A 188 -28.85 -24.55 13.18
CA GLY A 188 -28.99 -25.98 13.50
C GLY A 188 -29.86 -26.74 12.50
N THR A 189 -29.95 -26.26 11.26
CA THR A 189 -30.76 -26.87 10.21
C THR A 189 -30.08 -28.05 9.50
N ASP A 190 -28.79 -28.29 9.78
CA ASP A 190 -28.06 -29.43 9.22
C ASP A 190 -28.42 -30.75 9.92
N VAL A 191 -28.91 -31.70 9.14
CA VAL A 191 -29.43 -32.99 9.63
C VAL A 191 -28.27 -33.86 10.13
N GLY A 192 -28.27 -34.19 11.43
CA GLY A 192 -27.29 -35.09 12.03
C GLY A 192 -26.06 -34.42 12.66
N GLU A 193 -25.99 -33.08 12.69
CA GLU A 193 -24.92 -32.38 13.41
C GLU A 193 -25.17 -32.35 14.93
N THR A 194 -24.08 -32.48 15.71
CA THR A 194 -24.12 -32.33 17.17
C THR A 194 -24.36 -30.87 17.54
N ALA A 195 -25.14 -30.61 18.60
CA ALA A 195 -25.39 -29.26 19.08
C ALA A 195 -24.06 -28.49 19.31
N LEU A 196 -23.94 -27.32 18.67
CA LEU A 196 -22.76 -26.47 18.80
C LEU A 196 -22.52 -26.06 20.25
N ARG A 197 -21.26 -26.17 20.70
CA ARG A 197 -20.84 -25.63 22.00
C ARG A 197 -21.07 -24.11 22.02
N PRO A 198 -21.35 -23.51 23.19
CA PRO A 198 -21.49 -22.05 23.30
C PRO A 198 -20.28 -21.28 22.75
N SER A 199 -19.06 -21.74 23.02
CA SER A 199 -17.81 -21.17 22.50
C SER A 199 -17.71 -21.25 20.97
N GLN A 200 -18.13 -22.36 20.37
CA GLN A 200 -18.19 -22.52 18.91
C GLN A 200 -19.21 -21.58 18.27
N LYS A 201 -20.38 -21.38 18.90
CA LYS A 201 -21.38 -20.42 18.38
C LYS A 201 -20.80 -19.01 18.31
N VAL A 202 -20.07 -18.59 19.35
CA VAL A 202 -19.38 -17.30 19.38
C VAL A 202 -18.32 -17.22 18.28
N LEU A 203 -17.50 -18.26 18.09
CA LEU A 203 -16.51 -18.31 17.01
C LEU A 203 -17.18 -18.15 15.63
N MET A 204 -18.28 -18.86 15.38
CA MET A 204 -19.02 -18.79 14.12
C MET A 204 -19.66 -17.41 13.90
N GLN A 205 -20.16 -16.75 14.95
CA GLN A 205 -20.63 -15.37 14.88
C GLN A 205 -19.49 -14.40 14.54
N ALA A 206 -18.31 -14.58 15.13
CA ALA A 206 -17.13 -13.79 14.79
C ALA A 206 -16.69 -14.01 13.33
N GLN A 207 -16.68 -15.26 12.85
CA GLN A 207 -16.38 -15.58 11.45
C GLN A 207 -17.40 -14.95 10.49
N GLN A 208 -18.69 -14.97 10.84
CA GLN A 208 -19.74 -14.28 10.08
C GLN A 208 -19.46 -12.77 9.97
N ALA A 209 -19.07 -12.14 11.09
CA ALA A 209 -18.76 -10.72 11.11
C ALA A 209 -17.49 -10.37 10.31
N LEU A 210 -16.47 -11.25 10.33
CA LEU A 210 -15.29 -11.12 9.47
C LEU A 210 -15.67 -11.12 7.99
N LEU A 211 -16.45 -12.11 7.55
CA LEU A 211 -16.89 -12.21 6.16
C LEU A 211 -17.73 -10.99 5.74
N ASN A 212 -18.59 -10.48 6.62
CA ASN A 212 -19.34 -9.24 6.34
C ASN A 212 -18.41 -8.02 6.23
N ALA A 213 -17.37 -7.91 7.05
CA ALA A 213 -16.39 -6.83 6.97
C ALA A 213 -15.57 -6.91 5.68
N GLU A 214 -15.14 -8.12 5.28
CA GLU A 214 -14.46 -8.35 4.00
C GLU A 214 -15.36 -7.99 2.82
N ILE A 215 -16.64 -8.37 2.84
CA ILE A 215 -17.60 -7.99 1.79
C ILE A 215 -17.75 -6.47 1.69
N ASP A 216 -17.83 -5.74 2.82
CA ASP A 216 -17.86 -4.26 2.78
C ASP A 216 -16.58 -3.69 2.15
N GLN A 217 -15.41 -4.18 2.56
CA GLN A 217 -14.13 -3.76 1.99
C GLN A 217 -14.10 -3.99 0.47
N GLN A 218 -14.50 -5.18 0.01
CA GLN A 218 -14.51 -5.52 -1.42
C GLN A 218 -15.47 -4.62 -2.22
N ARG A 219 -16.65 -4.33 -1.68
CA ARG A 219 -17.60 -3.38 -2.29
C ARG A 219 -17.01 -1.98 -2.40
N LYS A 220 -16.40 -1.48 -1.33
CA LYS A 220 -15.73 -0.17 -1.32
C LYS A 220 -14.57 -0.13 -2.32
N SER A 221 -13.87 -1.25 -2.51
CA SER A 221 -12.82 -1.34 -3.51
C SER A 221 -13.36 -1.27 -4.94
N LEU A 222 -14.53 -1.86 -5.23
CA LEU A 222 -15.17 -1.71 -6.54
C LEU A 222 -15.65 -0.29 -6.78
N GLU A 223 -16.29 0.33 -5.79
CA GLU A 223 -16.76 1.71 -5.87
C GLU A 223 -15.62 2.68 -6.21
N GLY A 224 -14.44 2.47 -5.62
CA GLY A 224 -13.25 3.30 -5.87
C GLY A 224 -12.43 2.92 -7.10
N ASN A 225 -12.69 1.76 -7.73
CA ASN A 225 -11.79 1.18 -8.72
C ASN A 225 -11.60 2.11 -9.93
N THR A 226 -12.68 2.63 -10.52
CA THR A 226 -12.61 3.51 -11.69
C THR A 226 -11.86 4.80 -11.39
N VAL A 227 -12.16 5.45 -10.25
CA VAL A 227 -11.50 6.71 -9.87
C VAL A 227 -10.00 6.49 -9.66
N LEU A 228 -9.61 5.38 -9.03
CA LEU A 228 -8.21 5.02 -8.84
C LEU A 228 -7.51 4.72 -10.18
N GLN A 229 -8.18 4.00 -11.09
CA GLN A 229 -7.65 3.72 -12.43
C GLN A 229 -7.43 5.01 -13.22
N ASP A 230 -8.42 5.90 -13.28
CA ASP A 230 -8.32 7.17 -14.00
C ASP A 230 -7.19 8.06 -13.44
N THR A 231 -7.07 8.10 -12.10
CA THR A 231 -6.01 8.82 -11.41
C THR A 231 -4.64 8.28 -11.77
N LEU A 232 -4.43 6.96 -11.64
CA LEU A 232 -3.16 6.31 -11.95
C LEU A 232 -2.82 6.41 -13.44
N GLN A 233 -3.82 6.36 -14.31
CA GLN A 233 -3.63 6.58 -15.74
C GLN A 233 -3.08 7.98 -16.00
N LYS A 234 -3.66 9.03 -15.38
CA LYS A 234 -3.15 10.40 -15.50
C LYS A 234 -1.77 10.60 -14.89
N GLN A 235 -1.50 9.97 -13.75
CA GLN A 235 -0.17 9.99 -13.14
C GLN A 235 0.87 9.31 -14.05
N ARG A 236 0.52 8.17 -14.65
CA ARG A 236 1.36 7.47 -15.63
C ARG A 236 1.62 8.33 -16.87
N ASP A 237 0.58 8.97 -17.41
CA ASP A 237 0.71 9.86 -18.58
C ASP A 237 1.64 11.05 -18.25
N TYR A 238 1.46 11.68 -17.09
CA TYR A 238 2.35 12.73 -16.60
C TYR A 238 3.81 12.25 -16.48
N VAL A 239 4.04 11.15 -15.76
CA VAL A 239 5.40 10.63 -15.55
C VAL A 239 6.05 10.23 -16.88
N THR A 240 5.29 9.70 -17.83
CA THR A 240 5.79 9.38 -19.17
C THR A 240 6.24 10.63 -19.92
N ALA A 241 5.44 11.69 -19.89
CA ALA A 241 5.81 12.97 -20.50
C ALA A 241 7.00 13.63 -19.80
N ASN A 242 7.03 13.59 -18.46
CA ASN A 242 8.13 14.14 -17.67
C ASN A 242 9.45 13.41 -17.94
N SER A 243 9.42 12.07 -18.03
CA SER A 243 10.61 11.28 -18.40
C SER A 243 11.15 11.68 -19.77
N ALA A 244 10.27 11.83 -20.78
CA ALA A 244 10.69 12.28 -22.11
C ALA A 244 11.34 13.68 -22.07
N ARG A 245 10.79 14.60 -21.27
CA ARG A 245 11.38 15.93 -21.08
C ARG A 245 12.73 15.86 -20.38
N LEU A 246 12.86 15.07 -19.32
CA LEU A 246 14.13 14.89 -18.60
C LEU A 246 15.21 14.28 -19.50
N GLU A 247 14.85 13.31 -20.33
CA GLU A 247 15.74 12.72 -21.34
C GLU A 247 16.23 13.77 -22.35
N HIS A 248 15.33 14.63 -22.85
CA HIS A 248 15.69 15.73 -23.74
C HIS A 248 16.58 16.77 -23.06
N GLN A 249 16.25 17.15 -21.82
CA GLN A 249 17.05 18.08 -21.02
C GLN A 249 18.47 17.54 -20.75
N LEU A 250 18.60 16.23 -20.52
CA LEU A 250 19.90 15.57 -20.37
C LEU A 250 20.74 15.67 -21.65
N GLN A 251 20.14 15.56 -22.84
CA GLN A 251 20.85 15.75 -24.11
C GLN A 251 21.42 17.17 -24.22
N LEU A 252 20.58 18.19 -23.98
CA LEU A 252 21.01 19.59 -24.02
C LEU A 252 22.08 19.92 -22.96
N LEU A 253 21.97 19.34 -21.76
CA LEU A 253 22.97 19.48 -20.71
C LEU A 253 24.30 18.83 -21.11
N GLN A 254 24.27 17.65 -21.74
CA GLN A 254 25.49 16.98 -22.22
C GLN A 254 26.17 17.79 -23.33
N GLU A 255 25.42 18.35 -24.27
CA GLU A 255 25.93 19.28 -25.29
C GLU A 255 26.67 20.46 -24.64
N ALA A 256 26.04 21.10 -23.63
CA ALA A 256 26.62 22.24 -22.93
C ALA A 256 27.88 21.86 -22.13
N VAL A 257 27.88 20.71 -21.44
CA VAL A 257 29.06 20.19 -20.72
C VAL A 257 30.22 19.96 -21.69
N ASN A 258 29.96 19.30 -22.81
CA ASN A 258 30.97 18.99 -23.82
C ASN A 258 31.56 20.28 -24.42
N SER A 259 30.70 21.23 -24.80
CA SER A 259 31.14 22.54 -25.29
C SER A 259 32.01 23.28 -24.26
N LYS A 260 31.61 23.30 -22.98
CA LYS A 260 32.38 23.96 -21.93
C LYS A 260 33.74 23.32 -21.69
N ARG A 261 33.80 21.98 -21.70
CA ARG A 261 35.07 21.23 -21.56
C ARG A 261 36.00 21.51 -22.74
N LEU A 262 35.46 21.56 -23.96
CA LEU A 262 36.24 21.92 -25.14
C LEU A 262 36.82 23.33 -25.01
N THR A 263 36.00 24.34 -24.69
CA THR A 263 36.48 25.72 -24.52
C THR A 263 37.51 25.87 -23.40
N LEU A 264 37.33 25.21 -22.26
CA LEU A 264 38.30 25.23 -21.17
C LEU A 264 39.63 24.59 -21.58
N THR A 265 39.57 23.49 -22.34
CA THR A 265 40.76 22.81 -22.87
C THR A 265 41.48 23.69 -23.88
N GLU A 266 40.77 24.28 -24.83
CA GLU A 266 41.32 25.22 -25.82
C GLU A 266 41.97 26.42 -25.14
N LYS A 267 41.30 27.01 -24.15
CA LYS A 267 41.83 28.14 -23.39
C LYS A 267 43.09 27.76 -22.60
N THR A 268 43.09 26.60 -21.94
CA THR A 268 44.28 26.11 -21.21
C THR A 268 45.44 25.85 -22.16
N ALA A 269 45.17 25.29 -23.35
CA ALA A 269 46.18 25.10 -24.39
C ALA A 269 46.72 26.43 -24.92
N GLN A 270 45.90 27.47 -25.05
CA GLN A 270 46.31 28.82 -25.45
C GLN A 270 47.11 29.53 -24.34
N GLU A 271 46.74 29.37 -23.06
CA GLU A 271 47.45 29.97 -21.92
C GLU A 271 48.78 29.26 -21.62
N ALA A 272 48.90 27.97 -21.92
CA ALA A 272 50.14 27.21 -21.85
C ALA A 272 51.14 27.57 -22.98
N VAL A 273 50.72 28.39 -23.94
CA VAL A 273 51.53 28.86 -25.05
C VAL A 273 52.08 30.25 -24.71
N SER A 274 53.35 30.31 -24.27
CA SER A 274 54.10 31.57 -24.30
C SER A 274 54.29 32.02 -25.76
N PRO A 275 54.31 33.33 -26.06
CA PRO A 275 54.37 33.82 -27.45
C PRO A 275 55.57 33.28 -28.27
N ASP A 276 56.66 32.90 -27.59
CA ASP A 276 57.88 32.33 -28.21
C ASP A 276 57.81 30.79 -28.42
N GLU A 277 56.87 30.09 -27.78
CA GLU A 277 56.69 28.62 -27.85
C GLU A 277 55.51 28.18 -28.72
N ALA A 278 54.63 29.09 -29.12
CA ALA A 278 53.44 28.84 -29.94
C ALA A 278 53.72 28.08 -31.24
N ALA A 279 54.80 28.47 -31.93
CA ALA A 279 55.22 27.86 -33.19
C ALA A 279 55.82 26.44 -33.00
N ARG A 280 56.39 26.15 -31.82
CA ARG A 280 57.00 24.85 -31.50
C ARG A 280 55.98 23.86 -30.92
N ILE A 281 54.94 24.36 -30.25
CA ILE A 281 53.90 23.54 -29.61
C ILE A 281 52.74 23.17 -30.56
N GLN A 282 52.36 24.04 -31.52
CA GLN A 282 51.45 23.62 -32.62
C GLN A 282 52.03 22.48 -33.48
N ALA A 283 53.35 22.39 -33.54
CA ALA A 283 54.09 21.30 -34.19
C ALA A 283 54.42 20.14 -33.22
N ASN A 284 54.10 20.26 -31.93
CA ASN A 284 54.44 19.23 -30.93
C ASN A 284 53.44 18.06 -31.06
N PRO A 285 53.90 16.88 -31.52
CA PRO A 285 53.02 15.74 -31.74
C PRO A 285 52.32 15.28 -30.46
N LEU A 286 52.90 15.54 -29.28
CA LEU A 286 52.28 15.18 -28.00
C LEU A 286 51.00 15.98 -27.72
N VAL A 287 50.95 17.27 -28.06
CA VAL A 287 49.75 18.11 -27.81
C VAL A 287 48.62 17.78 -28.79
N LYS A 288 48.96 17.49 -30.05
CA LYS A 288 47.98 16.93 -31.01
C LYS A 288 47.46 15.57 -30.56
N GLN A 289 48.36 14.71 -30.07
CA GLN A 289 48.00 13.39 -29.57
C GLN A 289 47.10 13.48 -28.33
N GLU A 290 47.35 14.39 -27.40
CA GLU A 290 46.49 14.59 -26.23
C GLU A 290 45.13 15.19 -26.61
N LEU A 291 45.06 16.11 -27.59
CA LEU A 291 43.80 16.61 -28.15
C LEU A 291 43.00 15.51 -28.86
N GLU A 292 43.67 14.65 -29.63
CA GLU A 292 43.05 13.47 -30.26
C GLU A 292 42.59 12.45 -29.22
N ILE A 293 43.40 12.15 -28.20
CA ILE A 293 43.02 11.26 -27.09
C ILE A 293 41.81 11.83 -26.35
N ASN A 294 41.76 13.15 -26.14
CA ASN A 294 40.64 13.82 -25.48
C ASN A 294 39.38 13.83 -26.34
N GLN A 295 39.50 14.07 -27.65
CA GLN A 295 38.40 13.88 -28.61
C GLN A 295 37.93 12.43 -28.65
N GLN A 296 38.84 11.46 -28.64
CA GLN A 296 38.50 10.03 -28.62
C GLN A 296 37.84 9.62 -27.30
N LEU A 297 38.27 10.16 -26.16
CA LEU A 297 37.65 9.93 -24.86
C LEU A 297 36.26 10.56 -24.81
N SER A 298 36.10 11.78 -25.32
CA SER A 298 34.80 12.44 -25.44
C SER A 298 33.87 11.67 -26.37
N GLN A 299 34.36 11.18 -27.52
CA GLN A 299 33.61 10.35 -28.44
C GLN A 299 33.23 9.01 -27.81
N ARG A 300 34.15 8.37 -27.08
CA ARG A 300 33.87 7.13 -26.34
C ARG A 300 32.84 7.34 -25.23
N LEU A 301 32.84 8.49 -24.57
CA LEU A 301 31.87 8.81 -23.52
C LEU A 301 30.49 9.11 -24.11
N ILE A 302 30.42 9.81 -25.25
CA ILE A 302 29.20 9.97 -26.05
C ILE A 302 28.70 8.61 -26.52
N THR A 303 29.54 7.77 -27.13
CA THR A 303 29.15 6.43 -27.58
C THR A 303 28.75 5.51 -26.41
N ALA A 304 29.40 5.61 -25.25
CA ALA A 304 28.99 4.87 -24.05
C ALA A 304 27.65 5.35 -23.51
N THR A 305 27.37 6.66 -23.60
CA THR A 305 26.10 7.27 -23.21
C THR A 305 24.99 6.94 -24.21
N GLU A 306 25.28 6.96 -25.52
CA GLU A 306 24.37 6.52 -26.58
C GLU A 306 24.09 5.03 -26.49
N ASN A 307 25.09 4.20 -26.20
CA ASN A 307 24.91 2.77 -25.94
C ASN A 307 24.11 2.56 -24.66
N GLY A 308 24.34 3.35 -23.60
CA GLY A 308 23.53 3.35 -22.38
C GLY A 308 22.07 3.72 -22.66
N ASN A 309 21.84 4.76 -23.47
CA ASN A 309 20.52 5.20 -23.90
C ASN A 309 19.87 4.18 -24.85
N GLN A 310 20.62 3.52 -25.73
CA GLN A 310 20.12 2.43 -26.56
C GLN A 310 19.78 1.21 -25.71
N LEU A 311 20.59 0.85 -24.72
CA LEU A 311 20.28 -0.20 -23.76
C LEU A 311 19.06 0.15 -22.91
N MET A 312 18.89 1.42 -22.55
CA MET A 312 17.70 1.92 -21.85
C MET A 312 16.47 1.90 -22.75
N GLN A 313 16.58 2.32 -24.01
CA GLN A 313 15.51 2.21 -25.02
C GLN A 313 15.18 0.75 -25.34
N GLN A 314 16.17 -0.15 -25.35
CA GLN A 314 15.96 -1.58 -25.46
C GLN A 314 15.29 -2.12 -24.20
N ASN A 315 15.65 -1.66 -22.99
CA ASN A 315 14.99 -2.03 -21.75
C ASN A 315 13.52 -1.55 -21.73
N ILE A 316 13.27 -0.33 -22.20
CA ILE A 316 11.92 0.23 -22.39
C ILE A 316 11.15 -0.58 -23.43
N LYS A 317 11.74 -0.93 -24.58
CA LYS A 317 11.12 -1.80 -25.58
C LYS A 317 10.82 -3.20 -25.04
N VAL A 318 11.76 -3.82 -24.33
CA VAL A 318 11.60 -5.12 -23.68
C VAL A 318 10.51 -5.07 -22.61
N LYS A 319 10.44 -4.01 -21.81
CA LYS A 319 9.37 -3.81 -20.82
C LYS A 319 8.02 -3.50 -21.46
N LYS A 320 7.99 -2.78 -22.59
CA LYS A 320 6.76 -2.54 -23.38
C LYS A 320 6.27 -3.83 -24.02
N LEU A 321 7.17 -4.68 -24.51
CA LEU A 321 6.86 -6.02 -25.04
C LEU A 321 6.43 -6.98 -23.93
N ALA A 322 7.02 -6.91 -22.73
CA ALA A 322 6.58 -7.69 -21.57
C ALA A 322 5.19 -7.25 -21.08
N GLY A 323 4.90 -5.94 -21.11
CA GLY A 323 3.56 -5.39 -20.84
C GLY A 323 2.53 -5.73 -21.92
N ALA A 324 2.93 -5.76 -23.21
CA ALA A 324 2.07 -6.18 -24.31
C ALA A 324 1.84 -7.70 -24.35
N GLY A 325 2.83 -8.50 -23.95
CA GLY A 325 2.70 -9.96 -23.81
C GLY A 325 1.72 -10.36 -22.72
N ALA A 326 1.65 -9.60 -21.63
CA ALA A 326 0.62 -9.77 -20.59
C ALA A 326 -0.79 -9.40 -21.07
N ALA A 327 -0.92 -8.54 -22.09
CA ALA A 327 -2.20 -8.16 -22.70
C ALA A 327 -2.67 -9.13 -23.81
N ILE A 328 -1.74 -9.86 -24.45
CA ILE A 328 -2.06 -10.86 -25.49
C ILE A 328 -2.27 -12.25 -24.88
N GLY A 329 -1.67 -12.55 -23.73
CA GLY A 329 -1.85 -13.82 -23.02
C GLY A 329 -3.23 -14.03 -22.36
N THR A 330 -4.12 -13.02 -22.41
CA THR A 330 -5.50 -13.07 -21.88
C THR A 330 -6.58 -13.19 -22.97
N GLN A 331 -6.20 -13.49 -24.21
CA GLN A 331 -7.12 -13.74 -25.33
C GLN A 331 -7.14 -15.20 -25.82
N TYR A 332 -6.61 -16.14 -25.04
CA TYR A 332 -6.76 -17.58 -25.31
C TYR A 332 -7.27 -18.34 -24.08
#